data_AF-A0A2I0JZJ8-F1
#
_entry.id   AF-A0A2I0JZJ8-F1
#
_cell.length_a   1.000
_cell.length_b   1.000
_cell.length_c   1.000
_cell.angle_alpha   90.00
_cell.angle_beta   90.00
_cell.angle_gamma   90.00
#
_symmetry.space_group_name_H-M   'P 1'
#
loop_
_entity.id
_entity.type
_entity.pdbx_description
1 polymer ?
#
loop_
_entity_poly.entity_id
_entity_poly.type
_entity_poly.pdbx_seq_one_letter_code
_entity_poly.pdbx_strand_id
1 'polypeptide(L)'
;MEAIRISCAGYPTRKTFDEFVSRFGIFSPDVLRGGTDEVAACKKILEKANLQGYQIGKTKLFLRAGQMAEMDARRNEVLGISAIKIQRKVRTYFTRKSFIMLQHSAIQIQAICRGNK
;
A
#
# COMPACT_ATOMS: atom_id res chain seq x y z
N MET A 1 -18.60 -26.90 21.00
CA MET A 1 -17.80 -25.65 20.87
C MET A 1 -16.31 -25.81 21.21
N GLU A 2 -15.84 -26.96 21.72
CA GLU A 2 -14.44 -27.16 22.13
C GLU A 2 -13.40 -26.96 21.03
N ALA A 3 -13.62 -27.53 19.85
CA ALA A 3 -12.69 -27.45 18.73
C ALA A 3 -12.51 -26.00 18.22
N ILE A 4 -13.55 -25.18 18.30
CA ILE A 4 -13.50 -23.76 17.97
C ILE A 4 -12.69 -23.02 19.04
N ARG A 5 -12.91 -23.30 20.33
CA ARG A 5 -12.12 -22.71 21.43
C ARG A 5 -10.63 -23.06 21.33
N ILE A 6 -10.29 -24.31 21.04
CA ILE A 6 -8.90 -24.77 20.87
C ILE A 6 -8.27 -24.10 19.63
N SER A 7 -9.00 -24.00 18.52
CA SER A 7 -8.48 -23.33 17.31
C SER A 7 -8.32 -21.82 17.49
N CYS A 8 -9.16 -21.17 18.29
CA CYS A 8 -9.06 -19.74 18.62
C CYS A 8 -7.95 -19.43 19.63
N ALA A 9 -7.63 -20.37 20.53
CA ALA A 9 -6.48 -20.25 21.44
C ALA A 9 -5.12 -20.44 20.73
N GLY A 10 -5.12 -21.08 19.55
CA GLY A 10 -3.93 -21.27 18.72
C GLY A 10 -3.85 -20.27 17.57
N TYR A 11 -4.03 -20.77 16.35
CA TYR A 11 -3.87 -20.02 15.11
C TYR A 11 -5.11 -20.17 14.23
N PRO A 12 -6.16 -19.36 14.46
CA PRO A 12 -7.42 -19.48 13.74
C PRO A 12 -7.28 -19.11 12.26
N THR A 13 -6.32 -18.23 11.92
CA THR A 13 -6.08 -17.82 10.53
C THR A 13 -4.91 -18.59 9.94
N ARG A 14 -5.12 -19.17 8.76
CA ARG A 14 -4.12 -19.95 8.03
C ARG A 14 -4.11 -19.52 6.58
N LYS A 15 -2.94 -19.17 6.04
CA LYS A 15 -2.78 -18.67 4.67
C LYS A 15 -1.64 -19.36 3.96
N THR A 16 -1.79 -19.67 2.68
CA THR A 16 -0.64 -20.12 1.87
C THR A 16 0.35 -18.96 1.73
N PHE A 17 1.60 -19.26 1.43
CA PHE A 17 2.62 -18.23 1.29
C PHE A 17 2.32 -17.30 0.12
N ASP A 18 1.90 -17.85 -1.02
CA ASP A 18 1.48 -17.07 -2.18
C ASP A 18 0.34 -16.08 -1.86
N GLU A 19 -0.74 -16.56 -1.21
CA GLU A 19 -1.86 -15.68 -0.81
C GLU A 19 -1.39 -14.54 0.11
N PHE A 20 -0.48 -14.84 1.04
CA PHE A 20 0.04 -13.87 1.99
C PHE A 20 0.96 -12.84 1.31
N VAL A 21 1.90 -13.29 0.48
CA VAL A 21 2.84 -12.44 -0.25
C VAL A 21 2.09 -11.56 -1.25
N SER A 22 1.14 -12.10 -2.00
CA SER A 22 0.30 -11.35 -2.94
C SER A 22 -0.46 -10.21 -2.23
N ARG A 23 -1.03 -10.49 -1.05
CA ARG A 23 -1.81 -9.49 -0.30
C ARG A 23 -0.95 -8.42 0.37
N PHE A 24 0.16 -8.81 1.00
CA PHE A 24 0.97 -7.95 1.87
C PHE A 24 2.34 -7.57 1.32
N GLY A 25 2.66 -7.95 0.08
CA GLY A 25 3.91 -7.59 -0.59
C GLY A 25 4.13 -6.08 -0.72
N ILE A 26 3.08 -5.26 -0.57
CA ILE A 26 3.20 -3.80 -0.49
C ILE A 26 4.13 -3.32 0.65
N PHE A 27 4.24 -4.08 1.74
CA PHE A 27 5.18 -3.74 2.82
C PHE A 27 6.62 -3.95 2.40
N SER A 28 6.89 -4.85 1.45
CA SER A 28 8.24 -5.10 0.95
C SER A 28 8.27 -5.34 -0.56
N PRO A 29 8.33 -4.27 -1.38
CA PRO A 29 8.32 -4.39 -2.85
C PRO A 29 9.41 -5.32 -3.40
N ASP A 30 10.54 -5.47 -2.70
CA ASP A 30 11.63 -6.36 -3.08
C ASP A 30 11.17 -7.83 -3.22
N VAL A 31 10.22 -8.27 -2.39
CA VAL A 31 9.73 -9.66 -2.43
C VAL A 31 8.83 -9.92 -3.64
N LEU A 32 8.28 -8.86 -4.24
CA LEU A 32 7.44 -8.94 -5.44
C LEU A 32 8.28 -9.04 -6.73
N ARG A 33 9.60 -8.81 -6.66
CA ARG A 33 10.49 -8.84 -7.83
C ARG A 33 10.88 -10.25 -8.28
N GLY A 34 10.41 -11.29 -7.59
CA GLY A 34 10.73 -12.68 -7.86
C GLY A 34 12.11 -13.10 -7.33
N GLY A 35 12.38 -14.41 -7.37
CA GLY A 35 13.68 -14.99 -6.98
C GLY A 35 13.94 -15.12 -5.48
N THR A 36 13.01 -14.67 -4.62
CA THR A 36 13.08 -14.90 -3.17
C THR A 36 12.26 -16.13 -2.81
N ASP A 37 12.82 -17.00 -1.97
CA ASP A 37 12.08 -18.11 -1.36
C ASP A 37 10.80 -17.62 -0.67
N GLU A 38 9.70 -18.37 -0.83
CA GLU A 38 8.37 -17.94 -0.35
C GLU A 38 8.32 -17.76 1.17
N VAL A 39 9.05 -18.60 1.91
CA VAL A 39 9.14 -18.49 3.37
C VAL A 39 9.96 -17.26 3.77
N ALA A 40 11.08 -17.02 3.09
CA ALA A 40 11.88 -15.83 3.29
C ALA A 40 11.09 -14.54 2.96
N ALA A 41 10.29 -14.55 1.88
CA ALA A 41 9.40 -13.46 1.52
C ALA A 41 8.37 -13.17 2.60
N CYS A 42 7.71 -14.22 3.13
CA CYS A 42 6.75 -14.09 4.24
C CYS A 42 7.42 -13.51 5.50
N LYS A 43 8.60 -14.01 5.89
CA LYS A 43 9.36 -13.50 7.04
C LYS A 43 9.68 -12.01 6.88
N LYS A 44 10.20 -11.61 5.73
CA LYS A 44 10.56 -10.21 5.46
C LYS A 44 9.34 -9.27 5.51
N ILE A 45 8.19 -9.72 5.03
CA ILE A 45 6.92 -8.98 5.14
C ILE A 45 6.51 -8.85 6.62
N LEU A 46 6.56 -9.95 7.39
CA LEU A 46 6.17 -9.99 8.80
C LEU A 46 7.09 -9.15 9.69
N GLU A 47 8.39 -9.15 9.42
CA GLU A 47 9.38 -8.30 10.09
C GLU A 47 9.11 -6.81 9.84
N LYS A 48 8.84 -6.42 8.59
CA LYS A 48 8.45 -5.03 8.28
C LYS A 48 7.12 -4.65 8.90
N ALA A 49 6.21 -5.60 9.02
CA ALA A 49 4.96 -5.44 9.76
C ALA A 49 5.16 -5.60 11.28
N ASN A 50 6.37 -5.77 11.81
CA ASN A 50 6.64 -5.94 13.25
C ASN A 50 5.64 -6.88 13.96
N LEU A 51 5.18 -7.92 13.27
CA LEU A 51 4.16 -8.82 13.79
C LEU A 51 4.85 -9.92 14.59
N GLN A 52 4.39 -10.22 15.80
CA GLN A 52 4.99 -11.26 16.65
C GLN A 52 4.02 -12.42 16.89
N GLY A 53 4.53 -13.57 17.32
CA GLY A 53 3.68 -14.70 17.72
C GLY A 53 2.92 -15.38 16.58
N TYR A 54 3.39 -15.25 15.34
CA TYR A 54 2.97 -16.06 14.20
C TYR A 54 3.76 -17.37 14.13
N GLN A 55 3.30 -18.33 13.33
CA GLN A 55 4.03 -19.57 13.04
C GLN A 55 4.10 -19.83 11.54
N ILE A 56 5.23 -20.35 11.07
CA ILE A 56 5.45 -20.72 9.67
C ILE A 56 5.49 -22.25 9.61
N GLY A 57 4.51 -22.84 8.92
CA GLY A 57 4.50 -24.27 8.63
C GLY A 57 5.25 -24.61 7.35
N LYS A 58 5.06 -25.81 6.82
CA LYS A 58 5.68 -26.23 5.55
C LYS A 58 5.06 -25.55 4.32
N THR A 59 3.75 -25.32 4.35
CA THR A 59 2.98 -24.82 3.19
C THR A 59 2.14 -23.59 3.51
N LYS A 60 2.03 -23.22 4.79
CA LYS A 60 1.11 -22.20 5.28
C LYS A 60 1.71 -21.39 6.41
N LEU A 61 1.34 -20.11 6.44
CA LEU A 61 1.50 -19.19 7.54
C LEU A 61 0.29 -19.28 8.48
N PHE A 62 0.55 -19.26 9.78
CA PHE A 62 -0.42 -19.39 10.86
C PHE A 62 -0.40 -18.11 11.70
N LEU A 63 -1.55 -17.45 11.80
CA LEU A 63 -1.71 -16.19 12.49
C LEU A 63 -2.70 -16.34 13.65
N ARG A 64 -2.41 -15.63 14.76
CA ARG A 64 -3.32 -15.52 15.91
C ARG A 64 -4.53 -14.66 15.56
N ALA A 65 -5.55 -14.71 16.42
CA ALA A 65 -6.73 -13.85 16.30
C ALA A 65 -6.32 -12.36 16.25
N GLY A 66 -6.99 -11.58 15.40
CA GLY A 66 -6.75 -10.14 15.25
C GLY A 66 -5.56 -9.75 14.35
N GLN A 67 -4.54 -10.60 14.21
CA GLN A 67 -3.32 -10.25 13.47
C GLN A 67 -3.56 -9.96 12.00
N MET A 68 -4.41 -10.74 11.34
CA MET A 68 -4.76 -10.51 9.94
C MET A 68 -5.42 -9.13 9.75
N ALA A 69 -6.34 -8.77 10.67
CA ALA A 69 -7.03 -7.49 10.64
C ALA A 69 -6.08 -6.33 10.91
N GLU A 70 -5.13 -6.50 11.84
CA GLU A 70 -4.07 -5.52 12.11
C GLU A 70 -3.19 -5.27 10.88
N MET A 71 -2.80 -6.34 10.18
CA MET A 71 -2.05 -6.22 8.93
C MET A 71 -2.87 -5.55 7.82
N ASP A 72 -4.16 -5.87 7.71
CA ASP A 72 -5.06 -5.22 6.74
C ASP A 72 -5.26 -3.74 7.02
N ALA A 73 -5.40 -3.34 8.29
CA ALA A 73 -5.52 -1.94 8.68
C ALA A 73 -4.27 -1.14 8.24
N ARG A 74 -3.07 -1.67 8.52
CA ARG A 74 -1.81 -1.04 8.09
C ARG A 74 -1.63 -1.02 6.58
N ARG A 75 -2.07 -2.08 5.89
CA ARG A 75 -2.09 -2.11 4.42
C ARG A 75 -2.96 -0.98 3.86
N ASN A 76 -4.15 -0.78 4.42
CA ASN A 76 -5.06 0.28 4.01
C ASN A 76 -4.47 1.68 4.26
N GLU A 77 -3.75 1.88 5.36
CA GLU A 77 -3.04 3.13 5.65
C GLU A 77 -1.97 3.43 4.58
N VAL A 78 -1.12 2.46 4.26
CA VAL A 78 -0.07 2.60 3.23
C VAL A 78 -0.68 2.89 1.86
N LEU A 79 -1.76 2.21 1.50
CA LEU A 79 -2.51 2.47 0.26
C LEU A 79 -3.13 3.87 0.27
N GLY A 80 -3.71 4.31 1.38
CA GLY A 80 -4.28 5.64 1.54
C GLY A 80 -3.23 6.74 1.33
N ILE A 81 -2.07 6.62 1.97
CA ILE A 81 -0.95 7.56 1.80
C ILE A 81 -0.49 7.60 0.33
N SER A 82 -0.40 6.43 -0.31
CA SER A 82 0.00 6.31 -1.71
C SER A 82 -1.03 6.98 -2.64
N ALA A 83 -2.32 6.78 -2.40
CA ALA A 83 -3.40 7.44 -3.12
C ALA A 83 -3.33 8.97 -2.97
N ILE A 84 -3.11 9.48 -1.75
CA ILE A 84 -2.94 10.92 -1.48
C ILE A 84 -1.78 11.50 -2.28
N LYS A 85 -0.63 10.81 -2.34
CA LYS A 85 0.53 11.27 -3.13
C LYS A 85 0.19 11.40 -4.62
N ILE A 86 -0.48 10.40 -5.19
CA ILE A 86 -0.91 10.40 -6.60
C ILE A 86 -1.90 11.54 -6.84
N GLN A 87 -2.95 11.62 -6.03
CA GLN A 87 -3.97 12.66 -6.13
C GLN A 87 -3.38 14.06 -6.03
N ARG A 88 -2.44 14.28 -5.10
CA ARG A 88 -1.73 15.56 -4.95
C ARG A 88 -1.01 15.94 -6.24
N LYS A 89 -0.24 15.03 -6.84
CA LYS A 89 0.50 15.28 -8.08
C LYS A 89 -0.43 15.61 -9.23
N VAL A 90 -1.53 14.87 -9.38
CA VAL A 90 -2.55 15.09 -10.41
C VAL A 90 -3.20 16.46 -10.25
N ARG A 91 -3.62 16.83 -9.03
CA ARG A 91 -4.23 18.14 -8.75
C ARG A 91 -3.27 19.30 -9.05
N THR A 92 -1.99 19.17 -8.64
CA THR A 92 -0.96 20.16 -8.96
C THR A 92 -0.77 20.30 -10.47
N TYR A 93 -0.74 19.18 -11.20
CA TYR A 93 -0.59 19.20 -12.66
C TYR A 93 -1.71 20.00 -13.34
N PHE A 94 -2.98 19.70 -13.02
CA PHE A 94 -4.12 20.41 -13.59
C PHE A 94 -4.09 21.90 -13.25
N THR A 95 -3.84 22.23 -11.98
CA THR A 95 -3.79 23.64 -11.52
C THR A 95 -2.69 24.42 -12.24
N ARG A 96 -1.50 23.83 -12.36
CA ARG A 96 -0.37 24.45 -13.07
C ARG A 96 -0.68 24.65 -14.56
N LYS A 97 -1.29 23.65 -15.21
CA LYS A 97 -1.69 23.74 -16.62
C LYS A 97 -2.65 24.91 -16.84
N SER A 98 -3.70 25.01 -16.01
CA SER A 98 -4.67 26.10 -16.09
C SER A 98 -4.04 27.46 -15.82
N PHE A 99 -3.14 27.57 -14.84
CA PHE A 99 -2.44 28.81 -14.53
C PHE A 99 -1.58 29.31 -15.71
N ILE A 100 -0.79 28.42 -16.33
CA ILE A 100 0.05 28.79 -17.48
C ILE A 100 -0.81 29.26 -18.65
N MET A 101 -1.90 28.56 -18.95
CA MET A 101 -2.84 28.97 -20.00
C MET A 101 -3.40 30.38 -19.72
N LEU A 102 -3.88 30.62 -18.50
CA LEU A 102 -4.40 31.92 -18.09
C LEU A 102 -3.33 33.03 -18.19
N GLN A 103 -2.11 32.75 -17.73
CA GLN A 103 -0.99 33.69 -17.78
C GLN A 103 -0.67 34.09 -19.22
N HIS A 104 -0.60 33.12 -20.14
CA HIS A 104 -0.33 33.40 -21.56
C HIS A 104 -1.42 34.28 -22.17
N SER A 105 -2.70 33.96 -21.94
CA SER A 105 -3.82 34.78 -22.42
C SER A 105 -3.78 36.20 -21.85
N ALA A 106 -3.49 36.35 -20.56
CA ALA A 106 -3.37 37.66 -19.91
C ALA A 106 -2.24 38.52 -20.51
N ILE A 107 -1.06 37.93 -20.72
CA ILE A 107 0.09 38.62 -21.32
C ILE A 107 -0.24 39.08 -22.75
N GLN A 108 -0.88 38.23 -23.55
CA GLN A 108 -1.29 38.59 -24.92
C GLN A 108 -2.25 39.78 -24.94
N ILE A 109 -3.28 39.77 -24.10
CA ILE A 109 -4.22 40.89 -23.97
C ILE A 109 -3.50 42.16 -23.54
N GLN A 110 -2.65 42.07 -22.51
CA GLN A 110 -1.87 43.21 -22.02
C GLN A 110 -0.94 43.80 -23.07
N ALA A 111 -0.29 42.96 -23.90
CA ALA A 111 0.56 43.40 -24.99
C ALA A 111 -0.22 44.20 -26.04
N ILE A 112 -1.40 43.70 -26.44
CA ILE A 112 -2.30 44.40 -27.39
C ILE A 112 -2.74 45.75 -26.81
N CYS A 113 -3.20 45.78 -25.56
CA CYS A 113 -3.64 47.02 -24.91
C CYS A 113 -2.52 48.06 -24.79
N ARG A 114 -1.27 47.64 -24.57
CA ARG A 114 -0.12 48.54 -24.46
C ARG A 114 0.42 49.00 -25.82
N GLY A 115 0.31 48.17 -26.85
CA GLY A 115 0.72 48.49 -28.23
C GLY A 115 -0.24 49.39 -28.99
N ASN A 116 -1.51 49.48 -28.57
CA ASN A 116 -2.50 50.41 -29.11
C ASN A 116 -2.41 51.84 -28.49
N LYS A 117 -1.20 52.31 -28.21
CA LYS A 117 -0.90 53.72 -27.88
C LYS A 117 -0.13 54.34 -29.04
#